data_AF-D6AHQ6-F1
#
_entry.id   AF-D6AHQ6-F1
#
_cell.length_a   1.000
_cell.length_b   1.000
_cell.length_c   1.000
_cell.angle_alpha   90.00
_cell.angle_beta   90.00
_cell.angle_gamma   90.00
#
_symmetry.space_group_name_H-M   'P 1'
#
loop_
_entity.id
_entity.type
_entity.pdbx_description
1 polymer ?
#
loop_
_entity_poly.entity_id
_entity_poly.type
_entity_poly.pdbx_seq_one_letter_code
_entity_poly.pdbx_strand_id
1 'polypeptide(L)'
;MTPSSETKAVLIRVRISSPGCVVVGPVRGSASLLTLTDVLTACQTKTHRSHGVEPRRPARSEGAGRKGATASRPRPVASLSMTEATELDRLTALFRALGADGDARDWAESEAEEGLPQLARYRLLRTVWQDVDAWGTAAPQWVAAYRTDGAAADAVDRALAAGLTPEDLGALAREVARETAFGVLFALADPADGSLPAEVEAQLPGWRLAELNAAGAPTGRHLDALHEDFAELEPKGTAL
;
A
#
# COMPACT_ATOMS: atom_id res chain seq x y z
N MET A 1 36.20 -1.04 -9.81
CA MET A 1 35.15 -2.00 -9.44
C MET A 1 34.09 -1.24 -8.66
N THR A 2 32.95 -0.97 -9.28
CA THR A 2 31.76 -0.43 -8.60
C THR A 2 30.89 -1.62 -8.21
N PRO A 3 30.50 -1.78 -6.93
CA PRO A 3 29.57 -2.83 -6.55
C PRO A 3 28.19 -2.47 -7.11
N SER A 4 27.64 -3.36 -7.94
CA SER A 4 26.24 -3.29 -8.35
C SER A 4 25.40 -3.76 -7.16
N SER A 5 24.76 -2.81 -6.48
CA SER A 5 23.78 -3.07 -5.43
C SER A 5 22.50 -3.57 -6.09
N GLU A 6 22.28 -4.88 -6.06
CA GLU A 6 21.02 -5.49 -6.48
C GLU A 6 19.98 -5.25 -5.36
N THR A 7 19.15 -4.21 -5.51
CA THR A 7 18.08 -3.91 -4.56
C THR A 7 17.01 -5.00 -4.65
N LYS A 8 16.98 -5.91 -3.68
CA LYS A 8 15.91 -6.90 -3.55
C LYS A 8 14.68 -6.22 -2.95
N ALA A 9 13.69 -5.92 -3.78
CA ALA A 9 12.39 -5.48 -3.32
C ALA A 9 11.64 -6.68 -2.70
N VAL A 10 11.27 -6.57 -1.43
CA VAL A 10 10.37 -7.54 -0.79
C VAL A 10 8.95 -7.02 -0.96
N LEU A 11 8.14 -7.74 -1.73
CA LEU A 11 6.72 -7.44 -1.89
C LEU A 11 5.98 -7.92 -0.64
N ILE A 12 5.70 -7.01 0.29
CA ILE A 12 4.83 -7.30 1.43
C ILE A 12 3.39 -7.05 0.99
N ARG A 13 2.63 -8.12 0.79
CA ARG A 13 1.18 -8.01 0.61
C ARG A 13 0.55 -7.82 1.98
N VAL A 14 0.41 -6.57 2.40
CA VAL A 14 -0.34 -6.23 3.61
C VAL A 14 -1.81 -6.51 3.33
N ARG A 15 -2.35 -7.56 3.97
CA ARG A 15 -3.79 -7.76 4.08
C ARG A 15 -4.16 -7.35 5.49
N ILE A 16 -4.73 -6.16 5.64
CA ILE A 16 -5.43 -5.81 6.87
C ILE A 16 -6.68 -6.70 6.84
N SER A 17 -6.71 -7.73 7.67
CA SER A 17 -7.90 -8.58 7.74
C SER A 17 -9.02 -7.77 8.37
N SER A 18 -10.05 -7.47 7.59
CA SER A 18 -11.29 -6.92 8.12
C SER A 18 -11.93 -7.92 9.12
N PRO A 19 -12.63 -7.44 10.15
CA PRO A 19 -13.29 -8.31 11.11
C PRO A 19 -14.32 -9.20 10.41
N GLY A 20 -14.22 -10.53 10.62
CA GLY A 20 -15.12 -11.52 10.03
C GLY A 20 -14.59 -12.29 8.81
N CYS A 21 -13.37 -12.03 8.34
CA CYS A 21 -12.76 -12.84 7.28
C CYS A 21 -12.21 -14.17 7.84
N VAL A 22 -13.09 -15.14 8.10
CA VAL A 22 -12.68 -16.54 8.31
C VAL A 22 -12.38 -17.14 6.95
N VAL A 23 -11.10 -17.29 6.60
CA VAL A 23 -10.70 -18.02 5.39
C VAL A 23 -10.85 -19.52 5.66
N VAL A 24 -11.95 -20.11 5.20
CA VAL A 24 -12.13 -21.58 5.17
C VAL A 24 -12.05 -22.06 3.72
N GLY A 25 -10.97 -22.75 3.35
CA GLY A 25 -10.88 -23.46 2.06
C GLY A 25 -9.46 -23.87 1.66
N PRO A 26 -9.25 -25.08 1.09
CA PRO A 26 -7.91 -25.58 0.80
C PRO A 26 -7.38 -25.00 -0.52
N VAL A 27 -6.16 -24.44 -0.49
CA VAL A 27 -5.45 -24.05 -1.72
C VAL A 27 -4.73 -25.27 -2.28
N ARG A 28 -5.34 -25.93 -3.27
CA ARG A 28 -4.61 -26.81 -4.21
C ARG A 28 -4.20 -26.00 -5.43
N GLY A 29 -2.89 -25.90 -5.67
CA GLY A 29 -2.34 -25.35 -6.89
C GLY A 29 -0.90 -24.90 -6.69
N SER A 30 0.05 -25.68 -7.21
CA SER A 30 1.49 -25.42 -7.13
C SER A 30 1.88 -24.07 -7.74
N ALA A 31 2.31 -23.14 -6.89
CA ALA A 31 3.44 -22.25 -7.11
C ALA A 31 3.90 -21.84 -5.70
N SER A 32 5.17 -22.06 -5.38
CA SER A 32 5.73 -21.88 -4.03
C SER A 32 5.45 -20.47 -3.48
N LEU A 33 4.40 -20.36 -2.68
CA LEU A 33 4.07 -19.22 -1.84
C LEU A 33 4.43 -19.63 -0.41
N LEU A 34 5.51 -19.05 0.13
CA LEU A 34 5.78 -19.10 1.55
C LEU A 34 4.63 -18.37 2.24
N THR A 35 3.84 -19.11 3.03
CA THR A 35 2.82 -18.47 3.86
C THR A 35 3.49 -17.92 5.12
N LEU A 36 2.92 -16.89 5.74
CA LEU A 36 3.53 -16.18 6.89
C LEU A 36 3.86 -17.10 8.09
N THR A 37 3.31 -18.31 8.11
CA THR A 37 3.61 -19.37 9.09
C THR A 37 5.00 -20.00 8.89
N ASP A 38 5.52 -20.01 7.66
CA ASP A 38 6.82 -20.63 7.32
C ASP A 38 8.02 -19.80 7.80
N VAL A 39 7.85 -18.47 7.92
CA VAL A 39 8.94 -17.55 8.29
C VAL A 39 9.28 -17.62 9.79
N LEU A 40 8.30 -17.94 10.65
CA LEU A 40 8.52 -18.00 12.11
C LEU A 40 9.08 -19.34 12.60
N THR A 41 9.05 -20.39 11.79
CA THR A 41 9.59 -21.72 12.17
C THR A 41 11.02 -21.95 11.68
N ALA A 42 11.49 -21.19 10.67
CA ALA A 42 12.79 -21.43 10.03
C ALA A 42 14.01 -20.86 10.81
N CYS A 43 13.82 -20.05 11.86
CA CYS A 43 14.93 -19.46 12.63
C CYS A 43 15.60 -20.40 13.64
N GLN A 44 15.24 -21.69 13.71
CA GLN A 44 15.82 -22.62 14.70
C GLN A 44 16.59 -23.83 14.15
N THR A 45 16.82 -24.00 12.85
CA THR A 45 17.71 -25.10 12.40
C THR A 45 18.66 -24.78 11.24
N LYS A 46 19.95 -25.05 11.51
CA LYS A 46 21.03 -25.52 10.61
C LYS A 46 21.86 -24.55 9.77
N THR A 47 23.01 -24.25 10.37
CA THR A 47 24.40 -24.38 9.89
C THR A 47 24.72 -25.28 8.67
N HIS A 48 25.61 -24.74 7.81
CA HIS A 48 26.61 -25.34 6.89
C HIS A 48 26.20 -26.38 5.81
N ARG A 49 26.33 -26.01 4.52
CA ARG A 49 27.44 -26.41 3.59
C ARG A 49 27.23 -25.88 2.16
N SER A 50 28.36 -25.78 1.47
CA SER A 50 28.71 -25.07 0.24
C SER A 50 28.61 -25.90 -1.06
N HIS A 51 28.97 -25.25 -2.19
CA HIS A 51 29.17 -25.71 -3.59
C HIS A 51 27.94 -25.42 -4.47
N GLY A 52 28.01 -24.77 -5.64
CA GLY A 52 29.09 -24.40 -6.56
C GLY A 52 28.54 -24.50 -8.00
N VAL A 53 29.16 -23.82 -8.96
CA VAL A 53 29.05 -23.96 -10.44
C VAL A 53 28.15 -22.93 -11.19
N GLU A 54 28.81 -21.88 -11.67
CA GLU A 54 28.57 -21.14 -12.96
C GLU A 54 29.13 -21.99 -14.15
N PRO A 55 29.14 -21.56 -15.43
CA PRO A 55 28.39 -20.52 -16.17
C PRO A 55 27.85 -21.01 -17.53
N ARG A 56 27.18 -20.14 -18.32
CA ARG A 56 27.44 -19.95 -19.78
C ARG A 56 26.61 -18.80 -20.41
N ARG A 57 27.31 -17.72 -20.77
CA ARG A 57 27.07 -16.83 -21.94
C ARG A 57 27.64 -17.50 -23.23
N PRO A 58 27.59 -16.97 -24.47
CA PRO A 58 27.24 -15.60 -24.95
C PRO A 58 26.43 -15.52 -26.29
N ALA A 59 26.09 -14.29 -26.71
CA ALA A 59 26.23 -13.70 -28.09
C ALA A 59 25.38 -12.41 -28.11
N ARG A 60 25.89 -11.16 -28.15
CA ARG A 60 26.62 -10.41 -29.20
C ARG A 60 26.13 -10.64 -30.63
N SER A 61 25.46 -9.63 -31.19
CA SER A 61 25.67 -9.17 -32.56
C SER A 61 25.46 -7.65 -32.65
N GLU A 62 26.52 -6.97 -33.07
CA GLU A 62 26.56 -5.58 -33.52
C GLU A 62 25.86 -5.42 -34.88
N GLY A 63 25.31 -4.24 -35.14
CA GLY A 63 24.79 -3.85 -36.45
C GLY A 63 24.71 -2.32 -36.56
N ALA A 64 25.72 -1.74 -37.21
CA ALA A 64 25.86 -0.32 -37.50
C ALA A 64 25.20 0.08 -38.84
N GLY A 65 24.76 1.34 -38.97
CA GLY A 65 24.44 1.97 -40.25
C GLY A 65 23.45 3.15 -40.13
N ARG A 66 23.89 4.38 -39.85
CA ARG A 66 24.27 5.49 -40.76
C ARG A 66 23.13 6.16 -41.57
N LYS A 67 23.01 7.49 -41.34
CA LYS A 67 22.54 8.61 -42.23
C LYS A 67 21.05 8.60 -42.61
N GLY A 68 20.32 9.71 -42.63
CA GLY A 68 20.61 11.14 -42.53
C GLY A 68 19.58 11.90 -43.38
N ALA A 69 19.11 13.06 -42.88
CA ALA A 69 18.31 14.10 -43.57
C ALA A 69 16.87 13.67 -43.97
N THR A 70 15.82 14.49 -43.93
CA THR A 70 15.72 15.95 -43.88
C THR A 70 14.29 16.30 -43.41
N ALA A 71 14.19 17.43 -42.72
CA ALA A 71 12.96 17.97 -42.18
C ALA A 71 11.93 18.35 -43.25
N SER A 72 10.66 18.06 -42.96
CA SER A 72 9.54 18.84 -43.47
C SER A 72 8.41 18.82 -42.44
N ARG A 73 8.08 19.99 -41.90
CA ARG A 73 6.96 20.26 -40.99
C ARG A 73 6.16 21.44 -41.59
N PRO A 74 4.88 21.62 -41.23
CA PRO A 74 3.76 21.28 -42.11
C PRO A 74 2.90 22.51 -42.46
N ARG A 75 1.98 22.35 -43.42
CA ARG A 75 0.88 23.29 -43.64
C ARG A 75 -0.20 23.08 -42.56
N PRO A 76 -0.66 24.12 -41.83
CA PRO A 76 -1.74 23.98 -40.87
C PRO A 76 -3.07 23.90 -41.63
N VAL A 77 -3.61 22.69 -41.72
CA VAL A 77 -5.06 22.53 -41.88
C VAL A 77 -5.62 22.73 -40.49
N ALA A 78 -6.59 23.64 -40.34
CA ALA A 78 -7.30 23.83 -39.09
C ALA A 78 -8.04 22.53 -38.74
N SER A 79 -7.36 21.64 -38.02
CA SER A 79 -7.95 20.53 -37.31
C SER A 79 -8.64 21.11 -36.10
N LEU A 80 -9.96 21.01 -36.05
CA LEU A 80 -10.73 21.11 -34.82
C LEU A 80 -10.04 20.22 -33.78
N SER A 81 -9.38 20.84 -32.80
CA SER A 81 -8.77 20.14 -31.69
C SER A 81 -9.90 19.48 -30.91
N MET A 82 -10.09 18.18 -31.13
CA MET A 82 -10.52 17.29 -30.07
C MET A 82 -9.55 17.55 -28.92
N THR A 83 -10.05 18.13 -27.84
CA THR A 83 -9.26 18.49 -26.67
C THR A 83 -8.53 17.23 -26.18
N GLU A 84 -7.22 17.13 -26.39
CA GLU A 84 -6.42 16.14 -25.68
C GLU A 84 -6.58 16.48 -24.20
N ALA A 85 -7.17 15.56 -23.44
CA ALA A 85 -7.31 15.73 -22.00
C ALA A 85 -5.93 15.95 -21.41
N THR A 86 -5.76 17.02 -20.64
CA THR A 86 -4.51 17.30 -19.97
C THR A 86 -4.22 16.22 -18.93
N GLU A 87 -2.97 16.08 -18.50
CA GLU A 87 -2.65 15.17 -17.38
C GLU A 87 -3.44 15.54 -16.13
N LEU A 88 -3.70 16.84 -15.91
CA LEU A 88 -4.55 17.33 -14.83
C LEU A 88 -6.00 16.84 -14.96
N ASP A 89 -6.59 16.86 -16.16
CA ASP A 89 -7.93 16.33 -16.41
C ASP A 89 -7.98 14.81 -16.15
N ARG A 90 -6.94 14.08 -16.57
CA ARG A 90 -6.79 12.65 -16.34
C ARG A 90 -6.72 12.34 -14.85
N LEU A 91 -5.86 13.03 -14.10
CA LEU A 91 -5.69 12.85 -12.66
C LEU A 91 -6.98 13.19 -11.90
N THR A 92 -7.61 14.33 -12.22
CA THR A 92 -8.89 14.74 -11.61
C THR A 92 -9.97 13.67 -11.79
N ALA A 93 -10.08 13.08 -13.00
CA ALA A 93 -11.04 12.01 -13.26
C ALA A 93 -10.74 10.75 -12.43
N LEU A 94 -9.46 10.42 -12.23
CA LEU A 94 -9.06 9.26 -11.42
C LEU A 94 -9.33 9.48 -9.94
N PHE A 95 -9.07 10.67 -9.39
CA PHE A 95 -9.42 10.99 -8.00
C PHE A 95 -10.93 10.95 -7.76
N ARG A 96 -11.74 11.48 -8.68
CA ARG A 96 -13.21 11.33 -8.63
C ARG A 96 -13.66 9.87 -8.68
N ALA A 97 -13.05 9.05 -9.54
CA ALA A 97 -13.33 7.62 -9.58
C ALA A 97 -12.97 6.90 -8.27
N LEU A 98 -12.03 7.46 -7.50
CA LEU A 98 -11.68 7.01 -6.15
C LEU A 98 -12.55 7.67 -5.06
N GLY A 99 -13.48 8.57 -5.39
CA GLY A 99 -14.41 9.19 -4.43
C GLY A 99 -13.92 10.49 -3.79
N ALA A 100 -12.91 11.16 -4.35
CA ALA A 100 -12.46 12.48 -3.91
C ALA A 100 -13.38 13.60 -4.43
N ASP A 101 -14.71 13.45 -4.37
CA ASP A 101 -15.63 14.29 -5.15
C ASP A 101 -15.56 15.79 -4.83
N GLY A 102 -15.12 16.17 -3.62
CA GLY A 102 -14.88 17.55 -3.19
C GLY A 102 -13.50 18.11 -3.55
N ASP A 103 -12.46 17.28 -3.49
CA ASP A 103 -11.05 17.72 -3.48
C ASP A 103 -10.24 17.14 -4.65
N ALA A 104 -10.88 16.42 -5.59
CA ALA A 104 -10.20 15.68 -6.66
C ALA A 104 -9.29 16.54 -7.52
N ARG A 105 -9.65 17.81 -7.72
CA ARG A 105 -8.83 18.75 -8.48
C ARG A 105 -7.60 19.17 -7.70
N ASP A 106 -7.75 19.49 -6.42
CA ASP A 106 -6.65 19.93 -5.55
C ASP A 106 -5.58 18.84 -5.45
N TRP A 107 -5.99 17.59 -5.22
CA TRP A 107 -5.08 16.44 -5.27
C TRP A 107 -4.36 16.27 -6.62
N ALA A 108 -5.06 16.53 -7.72
CA ALA A 108 -4.50 16.44 -9.07
C ALA A 108 -3.51 17.56 -9.38
N GLU A 109 -3.79 18.78 -8.91
CA GLU A 109 -2.89 19.94 -9.02
C GLU A 109 -1.62 19.68 -8.20
N SER A 110 -1.72 19.21 -6.95
CA SER A 110 -0.55 18.84 -6.15
C SER A 110 0.34 17.77 -6.81
N GLU A 111 -0.22 16.73 -7.43
CA GLU A 111 0.62 15.76 -8.16
C GLU A 111 1.32 16.39 -9.38
N ALA A 112 0.61 17.24 -10.12
CA ALA A 112 1.16 17.89 -11.30
C ALA A 112 2.25 18.93 -10.95
N GLU A 113 2.10 19.65 -9.84
CA GLU A 113 3.01 20.73 -9.44
C GLU A 113 4.19 20.24 -8.59
N GLU A 114 3.95 19.31 -7.66
CA GLU A 114 4.95 18.86 -6.70
C GLU A 114 5.68 17.58 -7.16
N GLY A 115 5.14 16.89 -8.17
CA GLY A 115 5.69 15.63 -8.67
C GLY A 115 5.58 14.46 -7.68
N LEU A 116 4.77 14.60 -6.63
CA LEU A 116 4.48 13.56 -5.65
C LEU A 116 3.45 12.56 -6.20
N PRO A 117 3.51 11.27 -5.83
CA PRO A 117 2.56 10.26 -6.30
C PRO A 117 1.22 10.34 -5.55
N GLN A 118 0.53 11.49 -5.62
CA GLN A 118 -0.70 11.75 -4.86
C GLN A 118 -1.81 10.74 -5.15
N LEU A 119 -1.96 10.31 -6.41
CA LEU A 119 -2.97 9.31 -6.77
C LEU A 119 -2.71 7.97 -6.08
N ALA A 120 -1.43 7.59 -5.92
CA ALA A 120 -1.05 6.39 -5.20
C ALA A 120 -1.28 6.53 -3.69
N ARG A 121 -0.96 7.71 -3.11
CA ARG A 121 -1.21 8.04 -1.70
C ARG A 121 -2.70 7.95 -1.39
N TYR A 122 -3.53 8.69 -2.12
CA TYR A 122 -4.97 8.71 -1.92
C TYR A 122 -5.60 7.33 -2.04
N ARG A 123 -5.20 6.54 -3.07
CA ARG A 123 -5.71 5.18 -3.25
C ARG A 123 -5.40 4.29 -2.04
N LEU A 124 -4.20 4.38 -1.49
CA LEU A 124 -3.81 3.63 -0.29
C LEU A 124 -4.64 4.09 0.92
N LEU A 125 -4.64 5.39 1.21
CA LEU A 125 -5.31 5.97 2.37
C LEU A 125 -6.81 5.69 2.38
N ARG A 126 -7.45 5.80 1.22
CA ARG A 126 -8.85 5.39 1.03
C ARG A 126 -9.08 3.94 1.41
N THR A 127 -8.19 3.04 0.98
CA THR A 127 -8.32 1.60 1.29
C THR A 127 -8.19 1.37 2.79
N VAL A 128 -7.24 2.04 3.45
CA VAL A 128 -7.06 1.96 4.91
C VAL A 128 -8.30 2.48 5.64
N TRP A 129 -8.86 3.63 5.21
CA TRP A 129 -10.10 4.17 5.80
C TRP A 129 -11.29 3.23 5.64
N GLN A 130 -11.44 2.56 4.50
CA GLN A 130 -12.49 1.56 4.31
C GLN A 130 -12.37 0.40 5.31
N ASP A 131 -11.15 -0.06 5.62
CA ASP A 131 -10.93 -1.10 6.62
C ASP A 131 -11.18 -0.58 8.05
N VAL A 132 -10.80 0.67 8.35
CA VAL A 132 -11.09 1.31 9.65
C VAL A 132 -12.61 1.45 9.86
N ASP A 133 -13.33 1.98 8.88
CA ASP A 133 -14.78 2.18 8.96
C ASP A 133 -15.57 0.86 9.01
N ALA A 134 -15.01 -0.23 8.46
CA ALA A 134 -15.61 -1.56 8.58
C ALA A 134 -15.74 -2.02 10.04
N TRP A 135 -14.83 -1.61 10.94
CA TRP A 135 -14.93 -1.95 12.37
C TRP A 135 -16.16 -1.33 13.05
N GLY A 136 -16.56 -0.13 12.61
CA GLY A 136 -17.77 0.53 13.09
C GLY A 136 -19.04 -0.01 12.39
N THR A 137 -19.03 -0.05 11.07
CA THR A 137 -20.22 -0.37 10.27
C THR A 137 -20.62 -1.85 10.28
N ALA A 138 -19.66 -2.76 10.47
CA ALA A 138 -19.92 -4.21 10.54
C ALA A 138 -19.97 -4.75 11.98
N ALA A 139 -20.23 -3.88 12.96
CA ALA A 139 -20.17 -4.25 14.37
C ALA A 139 -21.12 -5.36 14.80
N PRO A 140 -22.41 -5.35 14.42
CA PRO A 140 -23.32 -6.44 14.75
C PRO A 140 -22.81 -7.81 14.27
N GLN A 141 -22.21 -7.85 13.08
CA GLN A 141 -21.75 -9.09 12.45
C GLN A 141 -20.50 -9.63 13.13
N TRP A 142 -19.49 -8.79 13.36
CA TRP A 142 -18.26 -9.26 13.99
C TRP A 142 -18.44 -9.53 15.48
N VAL A 143 -19.30 -8.78 16.18
CA VAL A 143 -19.65 -9.06 17.58
C VAL A 143 -20.28 -10.44 17.68
N ALA A 144 -21.24 -10.79 16.83
CA ALA A 144 -21.84 -12.11 16.81
C ALA A 144 -20.82 -13.23 16.51
N ALA A 145 -19.90 -13.00 15.55
CA ALA A 145 -18.85 -13.95 15.22
C ALA A 145 -17.88 -14.16 16.41
N TYR A 146 -17.47 -13.09 17.09
CA TYR A 146 -16.57 -13.15 18.22
C TYR A 146 -17.17 -13.89 19.42
N ARG A 147 -18.47 -13.75 19.67
CA ARG A 147 -19.17 -14.50 20.72
C ARG A 147 -19.21 -16.01 20.45
N THR A 148 -19.11 -16.42 19.18
CA THR A 148 -19.18 -17.84 18.80
C THR A 148 -17.84 -18.55 19.00
N ASP A 149 -16.74 -17.94 18.55
CA ASP A 149 -15.41 -18.58 18.55
C ASP A 149 -14.25 -17.56 18.55
N GLY A 150 -14.50 -16.33 18.99
CA GLY A 150 -13.49 -15.27 19.04
C GLY A 150 -12.59 -15.41 20.27
N ALA A 151 -11.30 -15.11 20.10
CA ALA A 151 -10.36 -15.07 21.23
C ALA A 151 -10.77 -14.05 22.33
N ALA A 152 -11.64 -13.09 22.01
CA ALA A 152 -12.17 -12.11 22.95
C ALA A 152 -13.66 -12.36 23.32
N ALA A 153 -14.21 -13.57 23.08
CA ALA A 153 -15.61 -13.91 23.35
C ALA A 153 -16.06 -13.48 24.75
N ASP A 154 -15.32 -13.89 25.79
CA ASP A 154 -15.64 -13.56 27.19
C ASP A 154 -15.67 -12.06 27.47
N ALA A 155 -14.80 -11.28 26.81
CA ALA A 155 -14.77 -9.83 26.97
C ALA A 155 -15.96 -9.16 26.30
N VAL A 156 -16.33 -9.63 25.10
CA VAL A 156 -17.53 -9.18 24.38
C VAL A 156 -18.79 -9.51 25.18
N ASP A 157 -18.92 -10.73 25.71
CA ASP A 157 -20.07 -11.12 26.54
C ASP A 157 -20.21 -10.25 27.80
N ARG A 158 -19.09 -9.96 28.48
CA ARG A 158 -19.12 -9.06 29.64
C ARG A 158 -19.51 -7.63 29.26
N ALA A 159 -19.06 -7.11 28.13
CA ALA A 159 -19.42 -5.78 27.67
C ALA A 159 -20.93 -5.68 27.36
N LEU A 160 -21.48 -6.69 26.67
CA LEU A 160 -22.91 -6.76 26.38
C LEU A 160 -23.73 -6.92 27.67
N ALA A 161 -23.27 -7.73 28.63
CA ALA A 161 -23.90 -7.87 29.93
C ALA A 161 -23.87 -6.57 30.76
N ALA A 162 -22.87 -5.71 30.53
CA ALA A 162 -22.78 -4.38 31.11
C ALA A 162 -23.66 -3.34 30.40
N GLY A 163 -24.37 -3.73 29.34
CA GLY A 163 -25.30 -2.88 28.62
C GLY A 163 -24.73 -2.16 27.39
N LEU A 164 -23.49 -2.45 26.98
CA LEU A 164 -22.97 -1.94 25.70
C LEU A 164 -23.69 -2.64 24.55
N THR A 165 -23.94 -1.87 23.49
CA THR A 165 -24.46 -2.37 22.22
C THR A 165 -23.33 -2.81 21.30
N PRO A 166 -23.59 -3.64 20.27
CA PRO A 166 -22.62 -3.88 19.21
C PRO A 166 -22.11 -2.58 18.58
N GLU A 167 -22.96 -1.57 18.45
CA GLU A 167 -22.62 -0.27 17.91
C GLU A 167 -21.61 0.49 18.81
N ASP A 168 -21.77 0.45 20.13
CA ASP A 168 -20.80 1.01 21.08
C ASP A 168 -19.43 0.34 20.93
N LEU A 169 -19.43 -1.00 20.80
CA LEU A 169 -18.21 -1.77 20.57
C LEU A 169 -17.59 -1.46 19.20
N GLY A 170 -18.42 -1.23 18.19
CA GLY A 170 -18.01 -0.80 16.85
C GLY A 170 -17.33 0.56 16.85
N ALA A 171 -17.90 1.54 17.56
CA ALA A 171 -17.32 2.87 17.70
C ALA A 171 -15.94 2.79 18.36
N LEU A 172 -15.81 2.03 19.46
CA LEU A 172 -14.53 1.82 20.11
C LEU A 172 -13.52 1.11 19.20
N ALA A 173 -13.94 0.04 18.52
CA ALA A 173 -13.08 -0.73 17.63
C ALA A 173 -12.60 0.10 16.42
N ARG A 174 -13.47 0.97 15.86
CA ARG A 174 -13.10 1.93 14.82
C ARG A 174 -12.00 2.88 15.29
N GLU A 175 -12.10 3.43 16.50
CA GLU A 175 -11.08 4.32 17.04
C GLU A 175 -9.74 3.61 17.27
N VAL A 176 -9.78 2.38 17.82
CA VAL A 176 -8.57 1.57 17.95
C VAL A 176 -7.94 1.27 16.58
N ALA A 177 -8.76 0.97 15.56
CA ALA A 177 -8.29 0.74 14.20
C ALA A 177 -7.70 2.02 13.58
N ARG A 178 -8.31 3.18 13.78
CA ARG A 178 -7.83 4.48 13.31
C ARG A 178 -6.46 4.82 13.92
N GLU A 179 -6.32 4.72 15.24
CA GLU A 179 -5.06 4.97 15.94
C GLU A 179 -3.96 3.97 15.54
N THR A 180 -4.32 2.70 15.38
CA THR A 180 -3.38 1.67 14.89
C THR A 180 -2.92 1.97 13.47
N ALA A 181 -3.84 2.35 12.58
CA ALA A 181 -3.52 2.72 11.21
C ALA A 181 -2.58 3.95 11.15
N PHE A 182 -2.89 4.99 11.94
CA PHE A 182 -2.04 6.17 12.05
C PHE A 182 -0.62 5.80 12.51
N GLY A 183 -0.49 4.99 13.57
CA GLY A 183 0.81 4.55 14.08
C GLY A 183 1.63 3.76 13.06
N VAL A 184 0.99 2.89 12.28
CA VAL A 184 1.66 2.15 11.19
C VAL A 184 2.11 3.10 10.07
N LEU A 185 1.27 4.05 9.66
CA LEU A 185 1.61 5.02 8.62
C LEU A 185 2.74 5.96 9.06
N PHE A 186 2.79 6.31 10.35
CA PHE A 186 3.88 7.07 10.95
C PHE A 186 5.20 6.27 10.89
N ALA A 187 5.20 5.03 11.36
CA ALA A 187 6.37 4.15 11.35
C ALA A 187 6.87 3.78 9.93
N LEU A 188 6.02 3.89 8.91
CA LEU A 188 6.42 3.73 7.52
C LEU A 188 7.22 4.93 7.00
N ALA A 189 6.94 6.14 7.50
CA ALA A 189 7.66 7.36 7.16
C ALA A 189 8.94 7.50 8.00
N ASP A 190 8.85 7.21 9.29
CA ASP A 190 9.99 7.22 10.21
C ASP A 190 10.17 5.84 10.88
N PRO A 191 11.06 4.99 10.36
CA PRO A 191 11.32 3.67 10.92
C PRO A 191 12.08 3.73 12.26
N ALA A 192 12.67 4.88 12.57
CA ALA A 192 13.41 5.12 13.80
C ALA A 192 12.43 5.56 14.89
N ASP A 193 12.21 4.71 15.90
CA ASP A 193 11.41 5.07 17.07
C ASP A 193 12.26 5.67 18.21
N GLY A 194 13.57 5.81 18.00
CA GLY A 194 14.53 6.32 18.98
C GLY A 194 14.72 5.40 20.19
N SER A 195 14.23 4.16 20.15
CA SER A 195 14.38 3.20 21.26
C SER A 195 15.76 2.55 21.33
N LEU A 196 16.56 2.69 20.27
CA LEU A 196 17.89 2.09 20.13
C LEU A 196 18.99 3.15 20.15
N PRO A 197 20.22 2.80 20.58
CA PRO A 197 21.38 3.66 20.36
C PRO A 197 21.60 3.94 18.86
N ALA A 198 21.99 5.16 18.51
CA ALA A 198 22.15 5.60 17.13
C ALA A 198 23.10 4.71 16.31
N GLU A 199 24.13 4.13 16.95
CA GLU A 199 25.07 3.23 16.29
C GLU A 199 24.44 1.88 15.92
N VAL A 200 23.45 1.41 16.70
CA VAL A 200 22.69 0.20 16.39
C VAL A 200 21.67 0.50 15.29
N GLU A 201 20.98 1.63 15.39
CA GLU A 201 19.98 2.07 14.42
C GLU A 201 20.58 2.26 13.02
N ALA A 202 21.78 2.82 12.92
CA ALA A 202 22.51 2.96 11.66
C ALA A 202 22.86 1.62 10.97
N GLN A 203 22.77 0.50 11.69
CA GLN A 203 23.02 -0.85 11.15
C GLN A 203 21.72 -1.57 10.72
N LEU A 204 20.55 -0.99 11.01
CA LEU A 204 19.26 -1.58 10.65
C LEU A 204 18.92 -1.30 9.17
N PRO A 205 18.13 -2.18 8.53
CA PRO A 205 17.68 -1.95 7.17
C PRO A 205 16.67 -0.79 7.12
N GLY A 206 16.86 0.12 6.19
CA GLY A 206 15.82 1.10 5.83
C GLY A 206 14.75 0.47 4.93
N TRP A 207 13.57 1.08 4.89
CA TRP A 207 12.50 0.75 3.97
C TRP A 207 11.80 2.00 3.45
N ARG A 208 10.97 1.81 2.43
CA ARG A 208 10.04 2.82 1.93
C ARG A 208 8.91 2.14 1.18
N LEU A 209 7.76 2.81 1.09
CA LEU A 209 6.70 2.40 0.20
C LEU A 209 6.91 3.02 -1.19
N ALA A 210 7.00 2.19 -2.22
CA ALA A 210 7.26 2.64 -3.59
C ALA A 210 6.04 2.43 -4.47
N GLU A 211 5.78 3.40 -5.35
CA GLU A 211 4.77 3.23 -6.39
C GLU A 211 5.28 2.28 -7.47
N LEU A 212 4.39 1.41 -7.95
CA LEU A 212 4.66 0.48 -9.04
C LEU A 212 3.88 0.89 -10.29
N ASN A 213 4.48 0.69 -11.47
CA ASN A 213 3.78 0.80 -12.73
C ASN A 213 2.92 -0.43 -13.03
N ALA A 214 2.21 -0.42 -14.16
CA ALA A 214 1.34 -1.53 -14.58
C ALA A 214 2.08 -2.87 -14.79
N ALA A 215 3.39 -2.85 -15.02
CA ALA A 215 4.22 -4.07 -15.12
C ALA A 215 4.74 -4.55 -13.76
N GLY A 216 4.40 -3.87 -12.66
CA GLY A 216 4.85 -4.19 -11.31
C GLY A 216 6.27 -3.71 -11.00
N ALA A 217 6.88 -2.89 -11.87
CA ALA A 217 8.21 -2.33 -11.62
C ALA A 217 8.11 -0.99 -10.87
N PRO A 218 9.03 -0.69 -9.93
CA PRO A 218 9.05 0.59 -9.24
C PRO A 218 9.17 1.77 -10.21
N THR A 219 8.36 2.81 -10.01
CA THR A 219 8.41 4.05 -10.81
C THR A 219 9.56 4.96 -10.39
N GLY A 220 10.14 4.72 -9.22
CA GLY A 220 11.09 5.61 -8.55
C GLY A 220 10.41 6.63 -7.63
N ARG A 221 9.08 6.81 -7.75
CA ARG A 221 8.28 7.60 -6.81
C ARG A 221 8.02 6.79 -5.53
N HIS A 222 7.94 7.47 -4.41
CA HIS A 222 7.71 6.87 -3.10
C HIS A 222 6.58 7.59 -2.37
N LEU A 223 5.85 6.83 -1.57
CA LEU A 223 4.75 7.31 -0.75
C LEU A 223 5.37 7.58 0.63
N ASP A 224 5.63 8.85 0.92
CA ASP A 224 6.12 9.32 2.23
C ASP A 224 4.99 10.00 3.02
N ALA A 225 5.23 10.43 4.26
CA ALA A 225 4.37 11.31 5.06
C ALA A 225 2.85 10.99 5.03
N LEU A 226 2.51 9.70 4.89
CA LEU A 226 1.12 9.25 4.71
C LEU A 226 0.23 9.52 5.93
N HIS A 227 0.84 9.61 7.11
CA HIS A 227 0.16 9.90 8.36
C HIS A 227 -0.41 11.33 8.42
N GLU A 228 0.21 12.28 7.70
CA GLU A 228 -0.26 13.68 7.62
C GLU A 228 -1.60 13.73 6.88
N ASP A 229 -1.66 13.15 5.68
CA ASP A 229 -2.89 13.08 4.87
C ASP A 229 -3.96 12.17 5.49
N PHE A 230 -3.58 11.13 6.25
CA PHE A 230 -4.52 10.15 6.79
C PHE A 230 -5.54 10.81 7.72
N ALA A 231 -5.09 11.73 8.57
CA ALA A 231 -5.95 12.48 9.47
C ALA A 231 -6.88 13.45 8.72
N GLU A 232 -6.38 14.08 7.65
CA GLU A 232 -7.17 15.01 6.83
C GLU A 232 -8.27 14.32 6.03
N LEU A 233 -7.99 13.09 5.57
CA LEU A 233 -8.92 12.24 4.82
C LEU A 233 -9.94 11.52 5.70
N GLU A 234 -9.95 11.73 7.02
CA GLU A 234 -11.00 11.15 7.86
C GLU A 234 -12.37 11.52 7.31
N PRO A 235 -13.25 10.52 7.04
CA PRO A 235 -14.62 10.80 6.66
C PRO A 235 -15.30 11.59 7.77
N LYS A 236 -15.43 12.91 7.54
CA LYS A 236 -16.22 13.78 8.39
C LYS A 236 -17.64 13.29 8.23
N GLY A 237 -18.15 12.58 9.25
CA GLY A 237 -19.44 11.90 9.19
C GLY A 237 -20.50 12.77 8.53
N THR A 238 -21.34 12.18 7.67
CA THR A 238 -22.52 12.87 7.17
C THR A 238 -23.27 13.45 8.37
N ALA A 239 -23.36 14.77 8.44
CA ALA A 239 -24.25 15.43 9.38
C ALA A 239 -25.62 14.79 9.23
N LEU A 240 -26.07 14.09 10.28
CA LEU A 240 -27.41 13.53 10.39
C LEU A 240 -28.44 14.67 10.43
#